data_AF-A0A2I2GMA4-F1
#
_entry.id   AF-A0A2I2GMA4-F1
#
_cell.length_a   1.000
_cell.length_b   1.000
_cell.length_c   1.000
_cell.angle_alpha   90.00
_cell.angle_beta   90.00
_cell.angle_gamma   90.00
#
_symmetry.space_group_name_H-M   'P 1'
#
loop_
_entity.id
_entity.type
_entity.pdbx_description
1 polymer ?
#
loop_
_entity_poly.entity_id
_entity_poly.type
_entity_poly.pdbx_seq_one_letter_code
_entity_poly.pdbx_strand_id
1 'polypeptide(L)'
;MHITTKRNKALALLFFLLSFLTLCLLMRRSFRAVSHHKHLSLHKDVLVKRGIDPRYKVLKDKLERSPRVYQNEEKFVAFGSESVTLGSDNFIGCMGLVIASSQGAIIGHYTNADPSISQAKTNIPDLINDHKDSLAGAEAWIYGHVRLNKPHKYQAEERIQELESIIKNELGITAQRVKYIEPEDLMADENEELIVDELPDELMYGFVLVEHPGGHSQESVITFVSLDWQKAGTTLD
;
A
#
# COMPACT_ATOMS: atom_id res chain seq x y z
N MET A 1 56.70 -47.44 -4.00
CA MET A 1 56.24 -46.43 -3.02
C MET A 1 55.51 -45.29 -3.77
N HIS A 2 54.29 -45.51 -4.28
CA HIS A 2 53.58 -44.50 -5.10
C HIS A 2 52.04 -44.51 -4.97
N ILE A 3 51.49 -45.30 -4.04
CA ILE A 3 50.03 -45.51 -3.92
C ILE A 3 49.40 -44.60 -2.86
N THR A 4 50.19 -44.04 -1.93
CA THR A 4 49.68 -43.23 -0.81
C THR A 4 49.25 -41.81 -1.20
N THR A 5 49.87 -41.21 -2.21
CA THR A 5 49.57 -39.82 -2.62
C THR A 5 48.27 -39.67 -3.39
N LYS A 6 47.84 -40.68 -4.16
CA LYS A 6 46.53 -40.63 -4.86
C LYS A 6 45.35 -40.77 -3.90
N ARG A 7 45.48 -41.62 -2.89
CA ARG A 7 44.43 -41.85 -1.88
C ARG A 7 44.18 -40.60 -1.03
N ASN A 8 45.25 -39.90 -0.64
CA ASN A 8 45.13 -38.68 0.16
C ASN A 8 44.49 -37.52 -0.62
N LYS A 9 44.74 -37.43 -1.94
CA LYS A 9 44.09 -36.45 -2.82
C LYS A 9 42.59 -36.73 -3.00
N ALA A 10 42.21 -38.01 -3.12
CA ALA A 10 40.81 -38.41 -3.22
C ALA A 10 40.03 -38.10 -1.93
N LEU A 11 40.63 -38.35 -0.76
CA LEU A 11 40.03 -37.98 0.53
C LEU A 11 39.91 -36.46 0.70
N ALA A 12 40.92 -35.68 0.33
CA ALA A 12 40.86 -34.22 0.41
C ALA A 12 39.76 -33.64 -0.50
N LEU A 13 39.61 -34.18 -1.71
CA LEU A 13 38.53 -33.79 -2.63
C LEU A 13 37.15 -34.15 -2.05
N LEU A 14 37.03 -35.32 -1.42
CA LEU A 14 35.79 -35.76 -0.77
C LEU A 14 35.40 -34.82 0.39
N PHE A 15 36.37 -34.43 1.24
CA PHE A 15 36.11 -33.47 2.32
C PHE A 15 35.74 -32.08 1.81
N PHE A 16 36.35 -31.62 0.71
CA PHE A 16 36.02 -30.35 0.07
C PHE A 16 34.62 -30.38 -0.59
N LEU A 17 34.23 -31.51 -1.17
CA LEU A 17 32.89 -31.72 -1.70
C LEU A 17 31.84 -31.81 -0.59
N LEU A 18 32.15 -32.48 0.53
CA LEU A 18 31.26 -32.53 1.70
C LEU A 18 31.06 -31.16 2.34
N SER A 19 32.11 -30.32 2.43
CA SER A 19 31.97 -28.96 2.99
C SER A 19 31.16 -28.02 2.07
N PHE A 20 31.27 -28.19 0.75
CA PHE A 20 30.38 -27.50 -0.18
C PHE A 20 28.93 -28.00 -0.06
N LEU A 21 28.73 -29.30 0.11
CA LEU A 21 27.39 -29.87 0.30
C LEU A 21 26.74 -29.38 1.60
N THR A 22 27.50 -29.25 2.71
CA THR A 22 26.96 -28.69 3.95
C THR A 22 26.66 -27.20 3.84
N LEU A 23 27.49 -26.40 3.15
CA LEU A 23 27.17 -24.99 2.85
C LEU A 23 25.92 -24.85 1.96
N CYS A 24 25.78 -25.69 0.93
CA CYS A 24 24.59 -25.69 0.07
C CYS A 24 23.33 -26.15 0.82
N LEU A 25 23.45 -27.09 1.75
CA LEU A 25 22.33 -27.53 2.61
C LEU A 25 21.99 -26.50 3.69
N LEU A 26 22.96 -25.74 4.19
CA LEU A 26 22.75 -24.61 5.11
C LEU A 26 22.10 -23.42 4.40
N MET A 27 22.53 -23.06 3.17
CA MET A 27 21.85 -22.03 2.38
C MET A 27 20.41 -22.41 1.99
N ARG A 28 20.13 -23.71 1.79
CA ARG A 28 18.75 -24.19 1.60
C ARG A 28 17.87 -24.07 2.85
N ARG A 29 18.43 -24.01 4.06
CA ARG A 29 17.65 -23.76 5.28
C ARG A 29 17.37 -22.27 5.54
N SER A 30 18.14 -21.36 4.93
CA SER A 30 17.95 -19.91 5.08
C SER A 30 17.04 -19.28 4.02
N PHE A 31 16.71 -20.01 2.96
CA PHE A 31 15.60 -19.66 2.07
C PHE A 31 14.44 -20.62 2.34
N ARG A 32 13.71 -20.37 3.42
CA ARG A 32 12.26 -20.60 3.35
C ARG A 32 11.80 -19.72 2.20
N ALA A 33 11.54 -20.31 1.05
CA ALA A 33 10.57 -19.76 0.13
C ALA A 33 9.32 -19.54 0.98
N VAL A 34 9.10 -18.29 1.40
CA VAL A 34 7.82 -17.86 1.95
C VAL A 34 6.87 -18.18 0.81
N SER A 35 6.09 -19.26 1.01
CA SER A 35 4.96 -19.56 0.16
C SER A 35 4.22 -18.24 -0.02
N HIS A 36 4.15 -17.74 -1.26
CA HIS A 36 3.31 -16.61 -1.62
C HIS A 36 1.84 -17.02 -1.45
N HIS A 37 1.41 -17.25 -0.21
CA HIS A 37 0.02 -17.07 0.15
C HIS A 37 -0.18 -15.56 0.08
N LYS A 38 -0.95 -15.13 -0.93
CA LYS A 38 -1.50 -13.77 -1.00
C LYS A 38 -2.22 -13.52 0.32
N HIS A 39 -1.56 -12.86 1.27
CA HIS A 39 -2.08 -12.55 2.61
C HIS A 39 -2.70 -11.15 2.70
N LEU A 40 -2.66 -10.41 1.58
CA LEU A 40 -3.26 -9.10 1.43
C LEU A 40 -4.39 -9.22 0.42
N SER A 41 -5.62 -9.13 0.90
CA SER A 41 -6.75 -8.87 0.03
C SER A 41 -6.78 -7.38 -0.28
N LEU A 42 -6.41 -7.03 -1.51
CA LEU A 42 -6.62 -5.69 -2.04
C LEU A 42 -8.07 -5.62 -2.53
N HIS A 43 -8.94 -5.01 -1.72
CA HIS A 43 -10.26 -4.65 -2.18
C HIS A 43 -10.21 -3.26 -2.82
N LYS A 44 -10.18 -3.25 -4.16
CA LYS A 44 -10.61 -2.09 -4.94
C LYS A 44 -12.12 -2.15 -5.02
N ASP A 45 -12.77 -1.71 -3.96
CA ASP A 45 -14.22 -1.70 -3.89
C ASP A 45 -14.73 -0.56 -4.79
N VAL A 46 -15.23 -0.92 -5.97
CA VAL A 46 -15.94 -0.01 -6.89
C VAL A 46 -17.33 0.22 -6.32
N LEU A 47 -17.49 1.17 -5.39
CA LEU A 47 -18.76 1.33 -4.67
C LEU A 47 -19.50 2.63 -4.98
N VAL A 48 -20.41 2.44 -5.93
CA VAL A 48 -21.79 2.94 -6.08
C VAL A 48 -22.27 4.01 -5.09
N LYS A 49 -22.65 5.17 -5.63
CA LYS A 49 -23.49 6.25 -5.05
C LYS A 49 -23.48 6.43 -3.54
N ARG A 50 -22.92 7.56 -3.09
CA ARG A 50 -23.09 8.10 -1.72
C ARG A 50 -24.55 7.97 -1.22
N GLY A 51 -24.73 7.21 -0.14
CA GLY A 51 -26.01 7.07 0.57
C GLY A 51 -26.95 5.96 0.08
N ILE A 52 -26.61 5.22 -0.98
CA ILE A 52 -27.40 4.05 -1.41
C ILE A 52 -26.74 2.71 -1.05
N ASP A 53 -25.41 2.60 -1.11
CA ASP A 53 -24.75 1.33 -0.73
C ASP A 53 -24.50 1.23 0.80
N PRO A 54 -25.12 0.26 1.50
CA PRO A 54 -24.89 0.05 2.93
C PRO A 54 -23.42 -0.24 3.28
N ARG A 55 -22.63 -0.80 2.34
CA ARG A 55 -21.21 -1.10 2.53
C ARG A 55 -20.39 0.17 2.74
N TYR A 56 -20.74 1.27 2.07
CA TYR A 56 -20.06 2.56 2.28
C TYR A 56 -20.26 3.07 3.71
N LYS A 57 -21.50 3.02 4.22
CA LYS A 57 -21.77 3.42 5.61
C LYS A 57 -20.95 2.59 6.59
N VAL A 58 -20.87 1.28 6.37
CA VAL A 58 -20.04 0.39 7.21
C VAL A 58 -18.56 0.78 7.17
N LEU A 59 -18.00 1.02 5.98
CA LEU A 59 -16.59 1.38 5.84
C LEU A 59 -16.30 2.78 6.41
N LYS A 60 -17.20 3.74 6.22
CA LYS A 60 -17.11 5.08 6.82
C LYS A 60 -17.19 5.01 8.35
N ASP A 61 -18.15 4.28 8.90
CA ASP A 61 -18.31 4.11 10.35
C ASP A 61 -17.08 3.39 10.94
N LYS A 62 -16.41 2.51 10.19
CA LYS A 62 -15.12 1.91 10.59
C LYS A 62 -14.02 2.96 10.61
N LEU A 63 -13.83 3.68 9.51
CA LEU A 63 -12.84 4.75 9.37
C LEU A 63 -12.96 5.83 10.47
N GLU A 64 -14.19 6.21 10.84
CA GLU A 64 -14.44 7.18 11.91
C GLU A 64 -14.02 6.68 13.31
N ARG A 65 -13.98 5.35 13.51
CA ARG A 65 -13.53 4.71 14.76
C ARG A 65 -12.06 4.32 14.73
N SER A 66 -11.43 4.30 13.56
CA SER A 66 -10.02 3.95 13.40
C SER A 66 -9.11 5.08 13.88
N PRO A 67 -7.93 4.77 14.46
CA PRO A 67 -6.81 5.70 14.51
C PRO A 67 -6.56 6.34 13.14
N ARG A 68 -6.32 7.64 13.15
CA ARG A 68 -6.28 8.47 11.93
C ARG A 68 -4.85 8.87 11.59
N VAL A 69 -4.50 8.78 10.32
CA VAL A 69 -3.33 9.46 9.73
C VAL A 69 -3.84 10.74 9.08
N TYR A 70 -3.39 11.89 9.56
CA TYR A 70 -3.76 13.18 9.00
C TYR A 70 -2.76 13.61 7.92
N GLN A 71 -3.11 14.69 7.23
CA GLN A 71 -2.24 15.32 6.24
C GLN A 71 -0.86 15.67 6.84
N ASN A 72 0.19 15.33 6.10
CA ASN A 72 1.60 15.39 6.52
C ASN A 72 1.91 14.53 7.75
N GLU A 73 1.21 13.41 7.91
CA GLU A 73 1.54 12.38 8.90
C GLU A 73 1.78 11.02 8.24
N GLU A 74 2.51 10.19 8.97
CA GLU A 74 2.67 8.77 8.70
C GLU A 74 2.61 7.98 10.00
N LYS A 75 1.98 6.81 9.97
CA LYS A 75 1.86 5.93 11.14
C LYS A 75 2.06 4.50 10.73
N PHE A 76 2.74 3.76 11.61
CA PHE A 76 2.82 2.31 11.56
C PHE A 76 1.79 1.68 12.50
N VAL A 77 1.25 0.53 12.10
CA VAL A 77 0.45 -0.37 12.94
C VAL A 77 0.96 -1.79 12.81
N ALA A 78 1.21 -2.45 13.94
CA ALA A 78 1.56 -3.87 13.97
C ALA A 78 0.29 -4.74 13.96
N PHE A 79 0.34 -5.86 13.24
CA PHE A 79 -0.70 -6.88 13.27
C PHE A 79 -0.33 -7.96 14.28
N GLY A 80 -1.27 -8.30 15.16
CA GLY A 80 -1.04 -9.20 16.27
C GLY A 80 -2.25 -10.06 16.61
N SER A 81 -2.40 -10.42 17.88
CA SER A 81 -3.58 -11.17 18.36
C SER A 81 -4.86 -10.34 18.27
N GLU A 82 -4.74 -9.03 18.47
CA GLU A 82 -5.87 -8.12 18.51
C GLU A 82 -6.27 -7.62 17.13
N SER A 83 -7.55 -7.27 16.99
CA SER A 83 -8.02 -6.53 15.83
C SER A 83 -7.45 -5.12 15.86
N VAL A 84 -6.95 -4.66 14.72
CA VAL A 84 -6.43 -3.32 14.55
C VAL A 84 -6.95 -2.69 13.25
N THR A 85 -7.08 -1.38 13.29
CA THR A 85 -7.45 -0.56 12.14
C THR A 85 -6.55 0.66 12.08
N LEU A 86 -6.30 1.17 10.87
CA LEU A 86 -5.62 2.44 10.63
C LEU A 86 -6.19 3.04 9.36
N GLY A 87 -6.53 4.33 9.38
CA GLY A 87 -7.16 4.95 8.23
C GLY A 87 -6.73 6.39 7.97
N SER A 88 -6.89 6.82 6.73
CA SER A 88 -6.64 8.17 6.26
C SER A 88 -7.69 8.54 5.22
N ASP A 89 -8.18 9.77 5.22
CA ASP A 89 -9.13 10.29 4.23
C ASP A 89 -8.78 11.72 3.86
N ASN A 90 -9.68 12.36 3.11
CA ASN A 90 -9.58 13.76 2.73
C ASN A 90 -8.27 14.06 2.00
N PHE A 91 -7.96 13.22 1.02
CA PHE A 91 -6.78 13.36 0.18
C PHE A 91 -6.87 14.53 -0.80
N ILE A 92 -7.63 15.60 -0.54
CA ILE A 92 -7.85 16.69 -1.50
C ILE A 92 -6.51 17.31 -1.95
N GLY A 93 -6.12 17.18 -3.21
CA GLY A 93 -4.84 17.56 -3.81
C GLY A 93 -3.62 16.79 -3.29
N CYS A 94 -3.83 15.71 -2.55
CA CYS A 94 -2.83 14.97 -1.78
C CYS A 94 -2.54 13.59 -2.36
N MET A 95 -1.61 12.88 -1.72
CA MET A 95 -1.17 11.54 -2.06
C MET A 95 -1.19 10.68 -0.81
N GLY A 96 -1.69 9.45 -0.94
CA GLY A 96 -1.57 8.42 0.08
C GLY A 96 -0.42 7.46 -0.25
N LEU A 97 0.28 6.99 0.77
CA LEU A 97 1.23 5.89 0.69
C LEU A 97 0.76 4.79 1.61
N VAL A 98 0.77 3.55 1.13
CA VAL A 98 0.51 2.37 1.95
C VAL A 98 1.62 1.36 1.72
N ILE A 99 2.24 0.88 2.79
CA ILE A 99 3.15 -0.27 2.77
C ILE A 99 2.58 -1.27 3.75
N ALA A 100 2.27 -2.48 3.32
CA ALA A 100 1.64 -3.46 4.21
C ALA A 100 2.17 -4.86 3.96
N SER A 101 2.24 -5.65 5.02
CA SER A 101 2.61 -7.06 5.00
C SER A 101 1.56 -7.88 5.77
N SER A 102 1.86 -9.16 6.04
CA SER A 102 1.05 -9.98 6.96
C SER A 102 1.20 -9.60 8.45
N GLN A 103 2.16 -8.74 8.81
CA GLN A 103 2.53 -8.45 10.20
C GLN A 103 2.44 -6.96 10.58
N GLY A 104 2.17 -6.09 9.63
CA GLY A 104 1.96 -4.67 9.91
C GLY A 104 1.77 -3.85 8.66
N ALA A 105 1.44 -2.58 8.85
CA ALA A 105 1.28 -1.62 7.78
C ALA A 105 1.72 -0.21 8.18
N ILE A 106 2.18 0.55 7.20
CA ILE A 106 2.40 1.99 7.24
C ILE A 106 1.35 2.65 6.35
N ILE A 107 0.71 3.70 6.84
CA ILE A 107 -0.03 4.65 6.01
C ILE A 107 0.63 6.03 6.15
N GLY A 108 0.90 6.68 5.02
CA GLY A 108 1.34 8.08 4.93
C GLY A 108 0.35 8.93 4.13
N HIS A 109 0.22 10.20 4.49
CA HIS A 109 -0.64 11.16 3.79
C HIS A 109 0.15 12.44 3.51
N TYR A 110 0.42 12.70 2.23
CA TYR A 110 1.31 13.78 1.80
C TYR A 110 0.62 14.78 0.88
N THR A 111 0.91 16.05 1.06
CA THR A 111 0.57 17.08 0.06
C THR A 111 1.57 17.07 -1.10
N ASN A 112 1.26 17.80 -2.16
CA ASN A 112 2.18 18.08 -3.26
C ASN A 112 3.30 19.09 -2.90
N ALA A 113 3.35 19.60 -1.66
CA ALA A 113 4.32 20.61 -1.25
C ALA A 113 5.69 19.99 -0.92
N ASP A 114 6.78 20.70 -1.24
CA ASP A 114 8.16 20.26 -0.96
C ASP A 114 8.41 19.85 0.51
N PRO A 115 7.89 20.57 1.52
CA PRO A 115 8.07 20.15 2.92
C PRO A 115 7.47 18.79 3.21
N SER A 116 6.30 18.48 2.63
CA SER A 116 5.63 17.20 2.82
C SER A 116 6.43 16.04 2.23
N ILE A 117 7.03 16.24 1.07
CA ILE A 117 7.84 15.19 0.42
C ILE A 117 9.21 15.06 1.07
N SER A 118 9.78 16.17 1.55
CA SER A 118 11.00 16.15 2.35
C SER A 118 10.81 15.37 3.65
N GLN A 119 9.66 15.54 4.30
CA GLN A 119 9.29 14.74 5.47
C GLN A 119 9.18 13.25 5.12
N ALA A 120 8.51 12.90 4.02
CA ALA A 120 8.41 11.50 3.58
C ALA A 120 9.78 10.85 3.36
N LYS A 121 10.74 11.60 2.78
CA LYS A 121 12.12 11.15 2.54
C LYS A 121 12.90 10.85 3.82
N THR A 122 12.49 11.38 4.97
CA THR A 122 13.08 11.07 6.28
C THR A 122 12.27 10.00 7.01
N ASN A 123 10.97 10.23 7.17
CA ASN A 123 10.16 9.46 8.10
C ASN A 123 9.79 8.07 7.58
N ILE A 124 9.61 7.88 6.26
CA ILE A 124 9.29 6.57 5.70
C ILE A 124 10.47 5.60 5.82
N PRO A 125 11.71 5.97 5.45
CA PRO A 125 12.88 5.13 5.74
C PRO A 125 13.02 4.78 7.22
N ASP A 126 12.85 5.74 8.13
CA ASP A 126 12.94 5.51 9.56
C ASP A 126 11.90 4.49 10.04
N LEU A 127 10.63 4.67 9.67
CA LEU A 127 9.55 3.71 10.00
C LEU A 127 9.80 2.32 9.41
N ILE A 128 10.32 2.23 8.18
CA ILE A 128 10.66 0.95 7.56
C ILE A 128 11.78 0.26 8.34
N ASN A 129 12.80 1.01 8.75
CA ASN A 129 13.94 0.46 9.48
C ASN A 129 13.54 0.01 10.89
N ASP A 130 12.73 0.80 11.59
CA ASP A 130 12.24 0.50 12.94
C ASP A 130 11.29 -0.71 12.97
N HIS A 131 10.59 -0.99 11.86
CA HIS A 131 9.58 -2.03 11.76
C HIS A 131 9.87 -3.07 10.67
N LYS A 132 11.14 -3.25 10.31
CA LYS A 132 11.58 -4.07 9.18
C LYS A 132 11.05 -5.50 9.21
N ASP A 133 11.05 -6.12 10.38
CA ASP A 133 10.56 -7.49 10.55
C ASP A 133 9.04 -7.57 10.33
N SER A 134 8.29 -6.59 10.83
CA SER A 134 6.85 -6.49 10.63
C SER A 134 6.46 -6.10 9.21
N LEU A 135 7.41 -5.65 8.38
CA LEU A 135 7.19 -5.30 6.97
C LEU A 135 7.85 -6.32 6.02
N ALA A 136 8.31 -7.46 6.53
CA ALA A 136 8.88 -8.52 5.71
C ALA A 136 7.87 -9.02 4.67
N GLY A 137 8.27 -9.00 3.39
CA GLY A 137 7.40 -9.40 2.28
C GLY A 137 6.26 -8.42 1.99
N ALA A 138 6.40 -7.16 2.39
CA ALA A 138 5.39 -6.14 2.15
C ALA A 138 5.14 -5.88 0.66
N GLU A 139 3.91 -5.46 0.38
CA GLU A 139 3.50 -4.81 -0.86
C GLU A 139 3.25 -3.32 -0.59
N ALA A 140 3.31 -2.50 -1.63
CA ALA A 140 3.14 -1.05 -1.49
C ALA A 140 2.22 -0.46 -2.56
N TRP A 141 1.51 0.59 -2.19
CA TRP A 141 0.60 1.35 -3.04
C TRP A 141 0.77 2.86 -2.84
N ILE A 142 0.67 3.61 -3.94
CA ILE A 142 0.57 5.07 -3.92
C ILE A 142 -0.81 5.47 -4.43
N TYR A 143 -1.61 6.10 -3.59
CA TYR A 143 -2.93 6.62 -3.89
C TYR A 143 -2.80 8.08 -4.37
N GLY A 144 -3.03 8.35 -5.65
CA GLY A 144 -2.70 9.63 -6.28
C GLY A 144 -3.85 10.24 -7.08
N HIS A 145 -3.95 11.57 -7.00
CA HIS A 145 -4.96 12.37 -7.69
C HIS A 145 -4.75 12.40 -9.20
N VAL A 146 -5.82 12.26 -9.98
CA VAL A 146 -5.88 12.57 -11.42
C VAL A 146 -7.03 13.54 -11.70
N ARG A 147 -6.93 14.32 -12.79
CA ARG A 147 -8.03 15.22 -13.21
C ARG A 147 -9.03 14.50 -14.08
N LEU A 148 -10.29 14.89 -13.99
CA LEU A 148 -11.37 14.39 -14.84
C LEU A 148 -11.06 14.50 -16.33
N ASN A 149 -10.60 15.66 -16.77
CA ASN A 149 -10.27 15.89 -18.18
C ASN A 149 -8.94 15.26 -18.65
N LYS A 150 -8.15 14.68 -17.73
CA LYS A 150 -6.86 14.03 -17.99
C LYS A 150 -6.67 12.81 -17.05
N PRO A 151 -7.54 11.79 -17.09
CA PRO A 151 -7.56 10.71 -16.10
C PRO A 151 -6.36 9.75 -16.20
N HIS A 152 -5.60 9.87 -17.29
CA HIS A 152 -4.36 9.13 -17.51
C HIS A 152 -3.13 9.80 -16.89
N LYS A 153 -3.24 11.04 -16.37
CA LYS A 153 -2.13 11.80 -15.80
C LYS A 153 -2.37 12.12 -14.33
N TYR A 154 -1.41 11.79 -13.48
CA TYR A 154 -1.42 12.21 -12.08
C TYR A 154 -1.14 13.71 -11.96
N GLN A 155 -1.81 14.38 -11.02
CA GLN A 155 -1.59 15.80 -10.74
C GLN A 155 -0.18 16.05 -10.19
N ALA A 156 0.34 15.12 -9.38
CA ALA A 156 1.62 15.20 -8.71
C ALA A 156 2.58 14.09 -9.17
N GLU A 157 2.67 13.85 -10.49
CA GLU A 157 3.46 12.74 -11.08
C GLU A 157 4.90 12.67 -10.55
N GLU A 158 5.61 13.80 -10.51
CA GLU A 158 6.99 13.85 -10.01
C GLU A 158 7.08 13.45 -8.53
N ARG A 159 6.12 13.89 -7.70
CA ARG A 159 6.11 13.57 -6.26
C ARG A 159 5.76 12.12 -6.00
N ILE A 160 4.85 11.56 -6.80
CA ILE A 160 4.56 10.12 -6.76
C ILE A 160 5.82 9.32 -7.08
N GLN A 161 6.59 9.72 -8.10
CA GLN A 161 7.86 9.06 -8.42
C GLN A 161 8.89 9.19 -7.29
N GLU A 162 8.91 10.32 -6.56
CA GLU A 162 9.75 10.48 -5.37
C GLU A 162 9.36 9.48 -4.26
N LEU A 163 8.06 9.33 -3.97
CA LEU A 163 7.57 8.33 -2.99
C LEU A 163 7.86 6.89 -3.42
N GLU A 164 7.69 6.57 -4.71
CA GLU A 164 8.03 5.26 -5.27
C GLU A 164 9.53 4.96 -5.13
N SER A 165 10.38 5.97 -5.32
CA SER A 165 11.82 5.83 -5.21
C SER A 165 12.25 5.52 -3.78
N ILE A 166 11.61 6.14 -2.77
CA ILE A 166 11.84 5.80 -1.35
C ILE A 166 11.56 4.32 -1.12
N ILE A 167 10.36 3.85 -1.51
CA ILE A 167 9.95 2.45 -1.35
C ILE A 167 10.92 1.51 -2.07
N LYS A 168 11.30 1.86 -3.30
CA LYS A 168 12.22 1.04 -4.10
C LYS A 168 13.61 0.93 -3.47
N ASN A 169 14.11 2.02 -2.92
CA ASN A 169 15.44 2.05 -2.30
C ASN A 169 15.46 1.30 -0.96
N GLU A 170 14.44 1.48 -0.12
CA GLU A 170 14.40 0.90 1.22
C GLU A 170 13.97 -0.57 1.23
N LEU A 171 13.02 -0.96 0.38
CA LEU A 171 12.41 -2.30 0.40
C LEU A 171 12.72 -3.13 -0.86
N GLY A 172 13.28 -2.52 -1.91
CA GLY A 172 13.55 -3.21 -3.18
C GLY A 172 12.29 -3.54 -4.00
N ILE A 173 11.11 -3.18 -3.52
CA ILE A 173 9.80 -3.45 -4.16
C ILE A 173 9.34 -2.27 -5.03
N THR A 174 8.44 -2.53 -5.96
CA THR A 174 7.80 -1.50 -6.78
C THR A 174 6.40 -1.24 -6.25
N ALA A 175 6.08 0.02 -5.95
CA ALA A 175 4.75 0.39 -5.51
C ALA A 175 3.75 0.37 -6.68
N GLN A 176 2.52 -0.05 -6.39
CA GLN A 176 1.42 0.00 -7.34
C GLN A 176 0.72 1.35 -7.23
N ARG A 177 0.46 2.02 -8.35
CA ARG A 177 -0.29 3.27 -8.33
C ARG A 177 -1.80 3.02 -8.35
N VAL A 178 -2.53 3.72 -7.50
CA VAL A 178 -3.98 3.73 -7.41
C VAL A 178 -4.43 5.17 -7.69
N LYS A 179 -5.33 5.36 -8.66
CA LYS A 179 -5.82 6.68 -9.06
C LYS A 179 -7.06 7.06 -8.26
N TYR A 180 -7.28 8.35 -8.08
CA TYR A 180 -8.57 8.90 -7.63
C TYR A 180 -8.83 10.29 -8.21
N ILE A 181 -10.07 10.78 -8.13
CA ILE A 181 -10.52 12.10 -8.62
C ILE A 181 -11.31 12.80 -7.52
N GLU A 182 -11.13 14.09 -7.33
CA GLU A 182 -11.90 14.81 -6.32
C GLU A 182 -13.30 15.20 -6.78
N PRO A 183 -14.26 15.29 -5.85
CA PRO A 183 -15.58 15.85 -6.13
C PRO A 183 -15.51 17.29 -6.67
N GLU A 184 -14.54 18.08 -6.21
CA GLU A 184 -14.35 19.47 -6.62
C GLU A 184 -13.94 19.59 -8.10
N ASP A 185 -13.23 18.58 -8.66
CA ASP A 185 -12.92 18.52 -10.09
C ASP A 185 -14.18 18.36 -10.97
N LEU A 186 -15.34 18.04 -10.36
CA LEU A 186 -16.62 17.90 -11.04
C LEU A 186 -17.43 19.21 -11.07
N MET A 187 -17.18 20.14 -10.14
CA MET A 187 -18.03 21.33 -9.89
C MET A 187 -17.47 22.65 -10.45
N ALA A 188 -16.38 22.63 -11.20
CA ALA A 188 -15.64 23.84 -11.55
C ALA A 188 -16.06 24.45 -12.89
N ASP A 189 -17.30 24.92 -12.99
CA ASP A 189 -17.59 26.13 -13.78
C ASP A 189 -17.84 27.33 -12.86
N GLU A 190 -17.96 28.53 -13.41
CA GLU A 190 -18.11 29.78 -12.64
C GLU A 190 -19.41 29.84 -11.82
N ASN A 191 -20.32 28.87 -12.00
CA ASN A 191 -21.66 28.80 -11.43
C ASN A 191 -21.87 27.60 -10.50
N GLU A 192 -20.81 26.88 -10.12
CA GLU A 192 -20.86 25.65 -9.31
C GLU A 192 -21.69 24.52 -9.97
N GLU A 193 -21.84 24.53 -11.30
CA GLU A 193 -22.56 23.49 -12.04
C GLU A 193 -21.62 22.34 -12.45
N LEU A 194 -22.22 21.16 -12.69
CA LEU A 194 -21.49 20.00 -13.18
C LEU A 194 -21.02 20.27 -14.62
N ILE A 195 -19.73 20.14 -14.87
CA ILE A 195 -19.12 20.37 -16.20
C ILE A 195 -19.52 19.27 -17.21
N VAL A 196 -20.09 18.15 -16.75
CA VAL A 196 -20.37 16.96 -17.58
C VAL A 196 -21.77 16.43 -17.31
N ASP A 197 -22.55 16.21 -18.38
CA ASP A 197 -23.91 15.62 -18.33
C ASP A 197 -23.92 14.15 -17.90
N GLU A 198 -22.81 13.44 -18.17
CA GLU A 198 -22.55 12.06 -17.75
C GLU A 198 -21.18 12.00 -17.06
N LEU A 199 -21.15 11.54 -15.81
CA LEU A 199 -19.91 11.26 -15.10
C LEU A 199 -19.29 9.98 -15.68
N PRO A 200 -17.99 9.93 -16.01
CA PRO A 200 -17.29 8.68 -16.25
C PRO A 200 -17.56 7.68 -15.11
N ASP A 201 -17.76 6.40 -15.45
CA ASP A 201 -18.14 5.34 -14.51
C ASP A 201 -17.16 5.08 -13.33
N GLU A 202 -16.07 5.86 -13.21
CA GLU A 202 -14.91 5.56 -12.34
C GLU A 202 -14.33 6.80 -11.63
N LEU A 203 -15.13 7.62 -10.91
CA LEU A 203 -14.62 8.83 -10.23
C LEU A 203 -14.90 8.87 -8.72
N MET A 204 -13.94 9.37 -7.93
CA MET A 204 -13.54 8.76 -6.65
C MET A 204 -13.14 9.77 -5.51
N TYR A 205 -14.00 10.26 -4.60
CA TYR A 205 -13.49 10.78 -3.30
C TYR A 205 -13.01 9.61 -2.47
N GLY A 206 -11.85 9.63 -1.83
CA GLY A 206 -11.42 8.40 -1.18
C GLY A 206 -10.68 8.49 0.12
N PHE A 207 -10.71 7.35 0.78
CA PHE A 207 -9.99 7.06 1.99
C PHE A 207 -9.27 5.72 1.83
N VAL A 208 -8.19 5.60 2.58
CA VAL A 208 -7.47 4.36 2.78
C VAL A 208 -7.87 3.83 4.15
N LEU A 209 -8.24 2.56 4.21
CA LEU A 209 -8.46 1.84 5.46
C LEU A 209 -7.69 0.53 5.42
N VAL A 210 -6.81 0.35 6.38
CA VAL A 210 -6.14 -0.92 6.66
C VAL A 210 -6.81 -1.57 7.85
N GLU A 211 -7.19 -2.82 7.71
CA GLU A 211 -7.84 -3.62 8.76
C GLU A 211 -7.11 -4.95 8.93
N HIS A 212 -6.88 -5.35 10.16
CA HIS A 212 -6.49 -6.71 10.51
C HIS A 212 -7.43 -7.22 11.60
N PRO A 213 -8.10 -8.37 11.42
CA PRO A 213 -9.12 -8.84 12.35
C PRO A 213 -8.53 -9.45 13.64
N GLY A 214 -7.21 -9.65 13.70
CA GLY A 214 -6.51 -10.24 14.84
C GLY A 214 -6.31 -11.75 14.69
N GLY A 215 -5.21 -12.24 15.22
CA GLY A 215 -4.80 -13.64 15.16
C GLY A 215 -3.79 -13.92 14.05
N HIS A 216 -2.78 -14.74 14.36
CA HIS A 216 -1.60 -14.96 13.53
C HIS A 216 -1.82 -15.62 12.16
N SER A 217 -3.06 -16.00 11.83
CA SER A 217 -3.42 -16.68 10.57
C SER A 217 -4.41 -15.90 9.72
N GLN A 218 -4.87 -14.75 10.20
CA GLN A 218 -5.85 -13.95 9.47
C GLN A 218 -5.18 -13.05 8.45
N GLU A 219 -5.90 -12.79 7.35
CA GLU A 219 -5.44 -11.88 6.31
C GLU A 219 -5.67 -10.42 6.72
N SER A 220 -4.75 -9.56 6.30
CA SER A 220 -4.95 -8.12 6.42
C SER A 220 -5.66 -7.63 5.17
N VAL A 221 -6.58 -6.70 5.36
CA VAL A 221 -7.36 -6.10 4.28
C VAL A 221 -6.93 -4.65 4.12
N ILE A 222 -6.59 -4.28 2.89
CA ILE A 222 -6.37 -2.89 2.52
C ILE A 222 -7.49 -2.50 1.59
N THR A 223 -8.30 -1.55 2.06
CA THR A 223 -9.40 -0.99 1.29
C THR A 223 -9.00 0.40 0.83
N PHE A 224 -8.88 0.55 -0.48
CA PHE A 224 -8.88 1.86 -1.12
C PHE A 224 -10.32 2.14 -1.49
N VAL A 225 -10.98 3.00 -0.73
CA VAL A 225 -12.34 3.40 -1.06
C VAL A 225 -12.28 4.58 -1.99
N SER A 226 -13.00 4.43 -3.08
CA SER A 226 -13.36 5.47 -4.01
C SER A 226 -14.85 5.75 -3.85
N LEU A 227 -15.24 7.01 -3.85
CA LEU A 227 -16.62 7.46 -3.71
C LEU A 227 -17.09 8.22 -4.93
N ASP A 228 -18.22 7.73 -5.43
CA ASP A 228 -19.09 8.36 -6.40
C ASP A 228 -20.00 9.41 -5.71
N TRP A 229 -19.94 10.65 -6.20
CA TRP A 229 -20.93 11.70 -5.90
C TRP A 229 -22.06 11.62 -6.94
N GLN A 230 -23.29 11.38 -6.49
CA GLN A 230 -24.45 11.63 -7.35
C GLN A 230 -25.05 13.00 -7.09
N LYS A 231 -25.45 13.65 -8.19
CA LYS A 231 -26.52 14.64 -8.22
C LYS A 231 -27.71 14.04 -7.46
N ALA A 232 -28.28 14.78 -6.50
CA ALA A 232 -29.57 14.39 -5.95
C ALA A 232 -30.54 14.25 -7.12
N GLY A 233 -31.02 13.03 -7.37
CA GLY A 233 -32.07 12.83 -8.35
C GLY A 233 -33.26 13.67 -7.91
N THR A 234 -33.75 14.53 -8.79
CA THR A 234 -35.13 14.99 -8.75
C THR A 234 -36.00 13.79 -8.42
N THR A 235 -36.83 13.95 -7.39
CA THR A 235 -37.85 12.97 -7.00
C THR A 235 -38.57 12.50 -8.25
N LEU A 236 -38.50 11.20 -8.52
CA LEU A 236 -39.43 10.56 -9.44
C LEU A 236 -40.79 10.58 -8.73
N ASP A 237 -41.72 11.36 -9.30
CA ASP A 237 -43.16 11.28 -9.02
C ASP A 237 -43.72 9.90 -9.38
#